data_AF-A0A397CS52-F1
#
_entry.id   AF-A0A397CS52-F1
#
_cell.length_a   1.000
_cell.length_b   1.000
_cell.length_c   1.000
_cell.angle_alpha   90.00
_cell.angle_beta   90.00
_cell.angle_gamma   90.00
#
_symmetry.space_group_name_H-M   'P 1'
#
loop_
_entity.id
_entity.type
_entity.pdbx_description
1 polymer ?
#
loop_
_entity_poly.entity_id
_entity_poly.type
_entity_poly.pdbx_seq_one_letter_code
_entity_poly.pdbx_strand_id
1 'polypeptide(L)'
;MAKTIETLGPLSSTLYAVYIDYTLRVKGLEAAVAVAAKATAAFPTFGTLWQLRAQLVLRLASVQQVQVPTPASKRAKKQPTSSSSSVYKTALAVVEQGLRVATVDTDGLWQRHVQLLLSQGGTSSLGRQKNAFHRALKAATPWTAAWSTLRMQFLQWTLRTQGVEAARTLYKSFLNGQMLPQADTLALLRWCVLVEAAQEVTPAANAAVKGLMEKVVDLFGQTDEDVWVEYVQFYRERGLHKEANDVHWRATRVFPSSTALATLQELN
;
A
#
# COMPACT_ATOMS: atom_id res chain seq x y z
N MET A 1 -5.31 4.60 -41.13
CA MET A 1 -5.57 4.26 -39.71
C MET A 1 -4.56 4.91 -38.76
N ALA A 2 -3.23 4.74 -38.94
CA ALA A 2 -2.21 5.36 -38.09
C ALA A 2 -2.27 6.91 -38.02
N LYS A 3 -2.38 7.58 -39.18
CA LYS A 3 -2.52 9.06 -39.25
C LYS A 3 -3.76 9.61 -38.53
N THR A 4 -4.84 8.84 -38.48
CA THR A 4 -6.12 9.25 -37.86
C THR A 4 -6.05 9.15 -36.33
N ILE A 5 -5.36 8.14 -35.79
CA ILE A 5 -5.12 8.02 -34.34
C ILE A 5 -4.15 9.11 -33.87
N GLU A 6 -3.17 9.50 -34.69
CA GLU A 6 -2.25 10.58 -34.34
C GLU A 6 -2.91 11.97 -34.29
N THR A 7 -3.95 12.20 -35.09
CA THR A 7 -4.68 13.48 -35.14
C THR A 7 -5.88 13.56 -34.22
N LEU A 8 -6.74 12.53 -34.16
CA LEU A 8 -7.99 12.52 -33.39
C LEU A 8 -7.87 11.79 -32.04
N GLY A 9 -6.87 10.93 -31.89
CA GLY A 9 -6.71 10.06 -30.74
C GLY A 9 -7.73 8.89 -30.70
N PRO A 10 -7.54 7.93 -29.79
CA PRO A 10 -8.50 6.85 -29.57
C PRO A 10 -9.89 7.32 -29.11
N LEU A 11 -10.92 6.53 -29.44
CA LEU A 11 -12.33 6.85 -29.18
C LEU A 11 -12.82 6.48 -27.77
N SER A 12 -12.00 5.82 -26.95
CA SER A 12 -12.36 5.42 -25.59
C SER A 12 -11.18 5.50 -24.63
N SER A 13 -11.47 5.61 -23.34
CA SER A 13 -10.45 5.62 -22.28
C SER A 13 -9.60 4.35 -22.29
N THR A 14 -10.21 3.18 -22.48
CA THR A 14 -9.51 1.90 -22.58
C THR A 14 -8.54 1.86 -23.75
N LEU A 15 -8.95 2.34 -24.92
CA LEU A 15 -8.07 2.38 -26.10
C LEU A 15 -6.94 3.40 -25.89
N TYR A 16 -7.18 4.50 -25.19
CA TYR A 16 -6.13 5.42 -24.78
C TYR A 16 -5.10 4.75 -23.86
N ALA A 17 -5.52 3.93 -22.89
CA ALA A 17 -4.60 3.20 -22.02
C ALA A 17 -3.69 2.26 -22.82
N VAL A 18 -4.26 1.50 -23.76
CA VAL A 18 -3.50 0.62 -24.67
C VAL A 18 -2.55 1.42 -25.55
N TYR A 19 -3.01 2.55 -26.09
CA TYR A 19 -2.18 3.41 -26.94
C TYR A 19 -1.02 4.06 -26.19
N ILE A 20 -1.22 4.42 -24.92
CA ILE A 20 -0.15 4.91 -24.03
C ILE A 20 0.91 3.82 -23.82
N ASP A 21 0.52 2.58 -23.52
CA ASP A 21 1.46 1.46 -23.34
C ASP A 21 2.23 1.16 -24.63
N TYR A 22 1.54 1.09 -25.77
CA TYR A 22 2.18 0.95 -27.08
C TYR A 22 3.19 2.07 -27.34
N THR A 23 2.80 3.33 -27.10
CA THR A 23 3.67 4.49 -27.28
C THR A 23 4.89 4.44 -26.36
N LEU A 24 4.71 4.00 -25.11
CA LEU A 24 5.80 3.84 -24.15
C LEU A 24 6.84 2.83 -24.64
N ARG A 25 6.40 1.70 -25.20
CA ARG A 25 7.28 0.64 -25.71
C ARG A 25 7.98 1.01 -27.02
N VAL A 26 7.31 1.73 -27.91
CA VAL A 26 7.80 2.00 -29.27
C VAL A 26 8.48 3.36 -29.40
N LYS A 27 7.90 4.41 -28.80
CA LYS A 27 8.35 5.81 -28.94
C LYS A 27 9.01 6.37 -27.67
N GLY A 28 8.98 5.63 -26.55
CA GLY A 28 9.63 5.99 -25.30
C GLY A 28 8.77 6.83 -24.34
N LEU A 29 9.36 7.17 -23.20
CA LEU A 29 8.66 7.74 -22.04
C LEU A 29 8.07 9.14 -22.28
N GLU A 30 8.81 10.03 -22.94
CA GLU A 30 8.35 11.40 -23.20
C GLU A 30 7.13 11.44 -24.11
N ALA A 31 7.15 10.63 -25.18
CA ALA A 31 6.02 10.47 -26.09
C ALA A 31 4.79 9.91 -25.35
N ALA A 32 4.99 8.91 -24.48
CA ALA A 32 3.91 8.34 -23.69
C ALA A 32 3.30 9.36 -22.71
N VAL A 33 4.10 10.23 -22.09
CA VAL A 33 3.62 11.33 -21.24
C VAL A 33 2.76 12.31 -22.05
N ALA A 34 3.18 12.66 -23.26
CA ALA A 34 2.43 13.54 -24.14
C ALA A 34 1.07 12.92 -24.56
N VAL A 35 1.05 11.63 -24.89
CA VAL A 35 -0.20 10.91 -25.19
C VAL A 35 -1.10 10.84 -23.96
N ALA A 36 -0.55 10.58 -22.77
CA ALA A 36 -1.31 10.55 -21.53
C ALA A 36 -1.93 11.93 -21.19
N ALA A 37 -1.24 13.02 -21.50
CA ALA A 37 -1.79 14.37 -21.36
C ALA A 37 -3.01 14.58 -22.28
N LYS A 38 -2.91 14.17 -23.55
CA LYS A 38 -4.05 14.19 -24.50
C LYS A 38 -5.21 13.32 -23.99
N ALA A 39 -4.92 12.13 -23.48
CA ALA A 39 -5.93 11.22 -22.93
C ALA A 39 -6.71 11.86 -21.78
N THR A 40 -6.03 12.49 -20.82
CA THR A 40 -6.69 13.17 -19.70
C THR A 40 -7.45 14.44 -20.10
N ALA A 41 -7.13 15.04 -21.25
CA ALA A 41 -7.90 16.16 -21.80
C ALA A 41 -9.16 15.67 -22.53
N ALA A 42 -9.07 14.57 -23.27
CA ALA A 42 -10.20 13.96 -23.99
C ALA A 42 -11.20 13.27 -23.04
N PHE A 43 -10.70 12.66 -21.97
CA PHE A 43 -11.50 11.89 -21.00
C PHE A 43 -11.21 12.35 -19.56
N PRO A 44 -11.54 13.60 -19.19
CA PRO A 44 -11.17 14.19 -17.91
C PRO A 44 -11.89 13.54 -16.71
N THR A 45 -13.04 12.91 -16.92
CA THR A 45 -13.84 12.30 -15.86
C THR A 45 -13.31 10.94 -15.39
N PHE A 46 -12.35 10.33 -16.11
CA PHE A 46 -11.83 8.99 -15.82
C PHE A 46 -10.55 9.05 -14.98
N GLY A 47 -10.65 8.65 -13.71
CA GLY A 47 -9.54 8.68 -12.74
C GLY A 47 -8.36 7.79 -13.13
N THR A 48 -8.60 6.67 -13.81
CA THR A 48 -7.58 5.72 -14.28
C THR A 48 -6.57 6.36 -15.24
N LEU A 49 -7.01 7.23 -16.15
CA LEU A 49 -6.13 7.94 -17.07
C LEU A 49 -5.27 8.99 -16.35
N TRP A 50 -5.83 9.67 -15.34
CA TRP A 50 -5.07 10.58 -14.49
C TRP A 50 -4.02 9.85 -13.66
N GLN A 51 -4.36 8.68 -13.12
CA GLN A 51 -3.41 7.83 -12.40
C GLN A 51 -2.25 7.39 -13.29
N LEU A 52 -2.54 6.92 -14.51
CA LEU A 52 -1.53 6.51 -15.49
C LEU A 52 -0.62 7.70 -15.87
N ARG A 53 -1.21 8.87 -16.15
CA ARG A 53 -0.45 10.10 -16.43
C ARG A 53 0.45 10.47 -15.27
N ALA A 54 -0.05 10.44 -14.03
CA ALA A 54 0.74 10.75 -12.85
C ALA A 54 1.90 9.76 -12.63
N GLN A 55 1.71 8.49 -12.96
CA GLN A 55 2.78 7.48 -12.90
C GLN A 55 3.88 7.76 -13.93
N LEU A 56 3.51 8.06 -15.17
CA LEU A 56 4.47 8.37 -16.23
C LEU A 56 5.24 9.67 -15.96
N VAL A 57 4.54 10.71 -15.48
CA VAL A 57 5.15 11.98 -15.08
C VAL A 57 6.12 11.79 -13.92
N LEU A 58 5.77 10.98 -12.91
CA LEU A 58 6.70 10.64 -11.84
C LEU A 58 7.94 9.96 -12.41
N ARG A 59 7.77 8.94 -13.26
CA ARG A 59 8.89 8.21 -13.86
C ARG A 59 9.80 9.13 -14.67
N LEU A 60 9.22 10.05 -15.46
CA LEU A 60 10.00 10.99 -16.26
C LEU A 60 10.82 11.92 -15.38
N ALA A 61 10.20 12.50 -14.35
CA ALA A 61 10.90 13.35 -13.39
C ALA A 61 12.03 12.61 -12.65
N SER A 62 11.81 11.34 -12.30
CA SER A 62 12.86 10.50 -11.68
C SER A 62 14.04 10.26 -12.63
N VAL A 63 13.78 9.95 -13.91
CA VAL A 63 14.84 9.75 -14.91
C VAL A 63 15.64 11.04 -15.12
N GLN A 64 14.96 12.17 -15.24
CA GLN A 64 15.60 13.47 -15.42
C GLN A 64 16.47 13.86 -14.20
N GLN A 65 16.03 13.53 -12.98
CA GLN A 65 16.82 13.78 -11.77
C GLN A 65 18.15 13.00 -11.78
N VAL A 66 18.16 11.76 -12.28
CA VAL A 66 19.37 10.92 -12.32
C VAL A 66 20.38 11.41 -13.37
N GLN A 67 19.91 12.08 -14.42
CA GLN A 67 20.74 12.52 -15.56
C GLN A 67 21.46 13.86 -15.33
N VAL A 68 21.15 14.61 -14.27
CA VAL A 68 21.87 15.87 -13.96
C VAL A 68 23.22 15.52 -13.30
N PRO A 69 24.38 15.81 -13.95
CA PRO A 69 25.67 15.64 -13.30
C PRO A 69 25.74 16.58 -12.09
N THR A 70 26.10 16.05 -10.93
CA THR A 70 26.40 16.88 -9.76
C THR A 70 27.60 17.77 -10.10
N PRO A 71 27.47 19.11 -10.13
CA PRO A 71 28.63 19.95 -10.32
C PRO A 71 29.57 19.73 -9.13
N ALA A 72 30.80 19.34 -9.43
CA ALA A 72 31.88 19.18 -8.46
C ALA A 72 32.20 20.53 -7.81
N SER A 73 31.45 20.91 -6.78
CA SER A 73 31.73 22.10 -5.98
C SER A 73 32.31 21.67 -4.64
N LYS A 74 33.60 21.96 -4.47
CA LYS A 74 34.31 21.91 -3.19
C LYS A 74 33.70 22.94 -2.23
N ARG A 75 32.63 22.58 -1.52
CA ARG A 75 32.29 23.14 -0.20
C ARG A 75 31.22 22.29 0.47
N ALA A 76 31.56 21.64 1.58
CA ALA A 76 30.58 20.99 2.45
C ALA A 76 29.64 22.05 3.03
N LYS A 77 28.49 22.24 2.38
CA LYS A 77 27.35 23.01 2.90
C LYS A 77 26.16 22.06 2.89
N LYS A 78 25.48 21.94 4.04
CA LYS A 78 24.34 21.03 4.31
C LYS A 78 23.58 20.67 3.02
N GLN A 79 23.65 19.39 2.67
CA GLN A 79 22.97 18.78 1.55
C GLN A 79 21.48 19.16 1.57
N PRO A 80 20.95 19.88 0.57
CA PRO A 80 19.55 20.25 0.58
C PRO A 80 18.72 19.04 0.18
N THR A 81 17.73 18.71 1.00
CA THR A 81 16.66 17.72 0.77
C THR A 81 15.71 18.10 -0.39
N SER A 82 16.11 19.00 -1.29
CA SER A 82 15.25 19.67 -2.27
C SER A 82 15.03 18.89 -3.57
N SER A 83 15.84 17.86 -3.86
CA SER A 83 15.79 17.15 -5.15
C SER A 83 14.65 16.14 -5.24
N SER A 84 14.40 15.35 -4.18
CA SER A 84 13.28 14.40 -4.13
C SER A 84 11.92 15.10 -4.07
N SER A 85 11.85 16.29 -3.45
CA SER A 85 10.65 17.11 -3.37
C SER A 85 10.11 17.50 -4.76
N SER A 86 11.01 17.79 -5.71
CA SER A 86 10.64 18.19 -7.07
C SER A 86 9.93 17.06 -7.85
N VAL A 87 10.44 15.82 -7.75
CA VAL A 87 9.90 14.67 -8.51
C VAL A 87 8.44 14.40 -8.13
N TYR A 88 8.14 14.37 -6.83
CA TYR A 88 6.79 14.13 -6.35
C TYR A 88 5.86 15.31 -6.63
N LYS A 89 6.36 16.55 -6.66
CA LYS A 89 5.55 17.76 -6.84
C LYS A 89 4.81 17.77 -8.18
N THR A 90 5.49 17.42 -9.27
CA THR A 90 4.88 17.41 -10.62
C THR A 90 3.81 16.34 -10.75
N ALA A 91 4.09 15.13 -10.25
CA ALA A 91 3.09 14.05 -10.23
C ALA A 91 1.90 14.38 -9.32
N LEU A 92 2.14 15.02 -8.18
CA LEU A 92 1.09 15.43 -7.25
C LEU A 92 0.16 16.47 -7.89
N ALA A 93 0.70 17.43 -8.64
CA ALA A 93 -0.11 18.42 -9.35
C ALA A 93 -1.06 17.78 -10.37
N VAL A 94 -0.60 16.75 -11.10
CA VAL A 94 -1.44 15.97 -12.03
C VAL A 94 -2.56 15.26 -11.29
N VAL A 95 -2.24 14.61 -10.15
CA VAL A 95 -3.24 13.91 -9.35
C VAL A 95 -4.27 14.87 -8.76
N GLU A 96 -3.84 16.00 -8.20
CA GLU A 96 -4.74 17.02 -7.65
C GLU A 96 -5.61 17.65 -8.74
N GLN A 97 -5.12 17.79 -9.97
CA GLN A 97 -5.94 18.21 -11.10
C GLN A 97 -7.00 17.15 -11.42
N GLY A 98 -6.61 15.88 -11.53
CA GLY A 98 -7.53 14.78 -11.77
C GLY A 98 -8.61 14.69 -10.70
N LEU A 99 -8.26 14.83 -9.42
CA LEU A 99 -9.21 14.78 -8.30
C LEU A 99 -10.25 15.92 -8.31
N ARG A 100 -10.05 16.99 -9.09
CA ARG A 100 -11.06 18.07 -9.25
C ARG A 100 -12.11 17.75 -10.30
N VAL A 101 -11.80 16.86 -11.26
CA VAL A 101 -12.63 16.63 -12.45
C VAL A 101 -13.08 15.18 -12.64
N ALA A 102 -12.33 14.23 -12.08
CA ALA A 102 -12.62 12.80 -12.19
C ALA A 102 -13.81 12.42 -11.31
N THR A 103 -14.74 11.68 -11.90
CA THR A 103 -15.95 11.18 -11.24
C THR A 103 -16.08 9.66 -11.37
N VAL A 104 -15.34 9.05 -12.30
CA VAL A 104 -15.35 7.60 -12.59
C VAL A 104 -13.99 7.02 -12.21
N ASP A 105 -13.98 5.82 -11.62
CA ASP A 105 -12.77 5.04 -11.25
C ASP A 105 -11.71 5.86 -10.49
N THR A 106 -12.14 6.56 -9.43
CA THR A 106 -11.26 7.49 -8.69
C THR A 106 -10.45 6.84 -7.57
N ASP A 107 -10.75 5.60 -7.18
CA ASP A 107 -10.11 4.89 -6.06
C ASP A 107 -8.58 4.85 -6.20
N GLY A 108 -8.07 4.43 -7.36
CA GLY A 108 -6.63 4.39 -7.62
C GLY A 108 -5.97 5.77 -7.71
N LEU A 109 -6.74 6.80 -8.07
CA LEU A 109 -6.27 8.19 -8.07
C LEU A 109 -6.11 8.73 -6.64
N TRP A 110 -7.06 8.44 -5.76
CA TRP A 110 -6.98 8.75 -4.32
C TRP A 110 -5.82 8.02 -3.64
N GLN A 111 -5.67 6.73 -3.92
CA GLN A 111 -4.53 5.94 -3.45
C GLN A 111 -3.21 6.60 -3.87
N ARG A 112 -3.09 7.00 -5.14
CA ARG A 112 -1.90 7.66 -5.67
C ARG A 112 -1.63 9.01 -5.00
N HIS A 113 -2.68 9.80 -4.75
CA HIS A 113 -2.57 11.09 -4.06
C HIS A 113 -1.94 10.94 -2.67
N VAL A 114 -2.47 10.01 -1.88
CA VAL A 114 -1.96 9.73 -0.54
C VAL A 114 -0.54 9.20 -0.60
N GLN A 115 -0.25 8.23 -1.47
CA GLN A 115 1.11 7.70 -1.64
C GLN A 115 2.14 8.82 -1.92
N LEU A 116 1.84 9.75 -2.82
CA LEU A 116 2.74 10.85 -3.16
C LEU A 116 2.95 11.81 -1.98
N LEU A 117 1.88 12.17 -1.25
CA LEU A 117 1.97 13.03 -0.07
C LEU A 117 2.77 12.40 1.08
N LEU A 118 2.61 11.08 1.30
CA LEU A 118 3.37 10.35 2.31
C LEU A 118 4.85 10.21 1.92
N SER A 119 5.16 10.25 0.62
CA SER A 119 6.53 10.11 0.08
C SER A 119 7.32 11.43 0.05
N GLN A 120 6.66 12.59 0.14
CA GLN A 120 7.33 13.90 0.13
C GLN A 120 8.21 14.16 1.37
N GLY A 121 8.03 13.40 2.46
CA GLY A 121 8.80 13.54 3.68
C GLY A 121 8.53 14.85 4.44
N GLY A 122 8.89 14.89 5.72
CA GLY A 122 8.79 16.08 6.56
C GLY A 122 7.55 16.15 7.44
N THR A 123 7.77 16.33 8.75
CA THR A 123 6.74 16.42 9.80
C THR A 123 5.91 17.70 9.71
N SER A 124 6.40 18.74 9.04
CA SER A 124 5.72 20.03 8.85
C SER A 124 4.42 19.94 8.04
N SER A 125 4.13 18.79 7.45
CA SER A 125 2.93 18.56 6.63
C SER A 125 1.94 17.56 7.23
N LEU A 126 2.16 17.07 8.47
CA LEU A 126 1.39 15.98 9.10
C LEU A 126 -0.14 16.14 8.96
N GLY A 127 -0.65 17.35 9.20
CA GLY A 127 -2.07 17.67 9.05
C GLY A 127 -2.58 17.51 7.63
N ARG A 128 -1.79 17.91 6.62
CA ARG A 128 -2.12 17.71 5.19
C ARG A 128 -2.20 16.22 4.84
N GLN A 129 -1.25 15.40 5.30
CA GLN A 129 -1.30 13.96 5.03
C GLN A 129 -2.48 13.27 5.71
N LYS A 130 -2.74 13.57 6.99
CA LYS A 130 -3.91 13.05 7.72
C LYS A 130 -5.21 13.45 7.02
N ASN A 131 -5.37 14.73 6.66
CA ASN A 131 -6.56 15.21 5.95
C ASN A 131 -6.72 14.56 4.58
N ALA A 132 -5.63 14.39 3.82
CA ALA A 132 -5.67 13.72 2.54
C ALA A 132 -6.08 12.25 2.67
N PHE A 133 -5.55 11.54 3.67
CA PHE A 133 -5.95 10.16 3.97
C PHE A 133 -7.43 10.07 4.34
N HIS A 134 -7.94 10.91 5.24
CA HIS A 134 -9.36 10.89 5.62
C HIS A 134 -10.29 11.18 4.43
N ARG A 135 -9.91 12.12 3.56
CA ARG A 135 -10.66 12.41 2.33
C ARG A 135 -10.65 11.23 1.36
N ALA A 136 -9.49 10.61 1.15
CA ALA A 136 -9.34 9.43 0.31
C ALA A 136 -10.16 8.25 0.86
N LEU A 137 -10.12 8.01 2.17
CA LEU A 137 -10.85 6.92 2.81
C LEU A 137 -12.37 7.12 2.72
N LYS A 138 -12.85 8.37 2.84
CA LYS A 138 -14.27 8.71 2.68
C LYS A 138 -14.75 8.56 1.23
N ALA A 139 -13.88 8.81 0.26
CA ALA A 139 -14.21 8.73 -1.16
C ALA A 139 -14.07 7.30 -1.73
N ALA A 140 -13.20 6.48 -1.13
CA ALA A 140 -12.94 5.12 -1.59
C ALA A 140 -14.12 4.17 -1.28
N THR A 141 -14.40 3.27 -2.21
CA THR A 141 -15.39 2.21 -1.99
C THR A 141 -14.87 1.24 -0.91
N PRO A 142 -15.59 0.99 0.19
CA PRO A 142 -15.16 0.05 1.22
C PRO A 142 -14.94 -1.35 0.67
N TRP A 143 -14.00 -2.09 1.27
CA TRP A 143 -13.71 -3.50 0.93
C TRP A 143 -13.19 -3.74 -0.50
N THR A 144 -12.63 -2.72 -1.14
CA THR A 144 -11.87 -2.87 -2.39
C THR A 144 -10.37 -2.94 -2.11
N ALA A 145 -9.61 -3.51 -3.04
CA ALA A 145 -8.14 -3.56 -2.93
C ALA A 145 -7.50 -2.17 -2.78
N ALA A 146 -8.07 -1.15 -3.41
CA ALA A 146 -7.61 0.24 -3.29
C ALA A 146 -7.84 0.79 -1.88
N TRP A 147 -9.00 0.50 -1.28
CA TRP A 147 -9.33 0.87 0.10
C TRP A 147 -8.42 0.20 1.12
N SER A 148 -8.17 -1.11 0.97
CA SER A 148 -7.23 -1.86 1.80
C SER A 148 -5.80 -1.32 1.69
N THR A 149 -5.36 -1.06 0.46
CA THR A 149 -4.03 -0.51 0.18
C THR A 149 -3.86 0.87 0.81
N LEU A 150 -4.88 1.74 0.75
CA LEU A 150 -4.87 3.05 1.37
C LEU A 150 -4.64 2.97 2.88
N ARG A 151 -5.39 2.09 3.56
CA ARG A 151 -5.25 1.84 5.02
C ARG A 151 -3.88 1.33 5.38
N MET A 152 -3.36 0.35 4.63
CA MET A 152 -2.04 -0.22 4.87
C MET A 152 -0.91 0.81 4.66
N GLN A 153 -0.97 1.59 3.58
CA GLN A 153 0.02 2.65 3.30
C GLN A 153 0.08 3.67 4.44
N PHE A 154 -1.09 4.07 4.95
CA PHE A 154 -1.17 5.04 6.03
C PHE A 154 -0.71 4.47 7.38
N LEU A 155 -0.98 3.20 7.66
CA LEU A 155 -0.45 2.48 8.83
C LEU A 155 1.07 2.40 8.80
N GLN A 156 1.66 1.94 7.70
CA GLN A 156 3.11 1.82 7.55
C GLN A 156 3.79 3.19 7.65
N TRP A 157 3.21 4.23 7.06
CA TRP A 157 3.72 5.59 7.23
C TRP A 157 3.60 6.08 8.67
N THR A 158 2.49 5.80 9.36
CA THR A 158 2.29 6.17 10.77
C THR A 158 3.33 5.50 11.65
N LEU A 159 3.59 4.20 11.44
CA LEU A 159 4.66 3.48 12.15
C LEU A 159 6.03 4.14 11.93
N ARG A 160 6.39 4.43 10.68
CA ARG A 160 7.70 5.04 10.34
C ARG A 160 7.88 6.46 10.87
N THR A 161 6.81 7.24 11.04
CA THR A 161 6.89 8.68 11.34
C THR A 161 6.47 9.05 12.76
N GLN A 162 5.57 8.29 13.36
CA GLN A 162 4.97 8.54 14.68
C GLN A 162 5.22 7.38 15.67
N GLY A 163 5.84 6.29 15.23
CA GLY A 163 6.21 5.15 16.07
C GLY A 163 5.07 4.15 16.32
N VAL A 164 5.39 3.14 17.12
CA VAL A 164 4.55 1.95 17.35
C VAL A 164 3.25 2.29 18.06
N GLU A 165 3.27 3.14 19.10
CA GLU A 165 2.05 3.49 19.85
C GLU A 165 0.98 4.17 18.98
N ALA A 166 1.42 5.07 18.10
CA ALA A 166 0.52 5.73 17.15
C ALA A 166 -0.04 4.75 16.12
N ALA A 167 0.81 3.87 15.59
CA ALA A 167 0.38 2.80 14.69
C ALA A 167 -0.60 1.85 15.38
N ARG A 168 -0.37 1.55 16.66
CA ARG A 168 -1.22 0.69 17.49
C ARG A 168 -2.61 1.25 17.67
N THR A 169 -2.69 2.53 18.03
CA THR A 169 -3.95 3.24 18.16
C THR A 169 -4.72 3.23 16.84
N LEU A 170 -4.02 3.48 15.74
CA LEU A 170 -4.61 3.53 14.41
C LEU A 170 -5.12 2.15 13.95
N TYR A 171 -4.32 1.09 14.04
CA TYR A 171 -4.79 -0.22 13.59
C TYR A 171 -5.92 -0.73 14.48
N LYS A 172 -5.91 -0.47 15.80
CA LYS A 172 -7.04 -0.84 16.67
C LYS A 172 -8.33 -0.17 16.21
N SER A 173 -8.29 1.10 15.81
CA SER A 173 -9.46 1.77 15.23
C SER A 173 -9.97 1.10 13.95
N PHE A 174 -9.05 0.54 13.14
CA PHE A 174 -9.36 -0.19 11.91
C PHE A 174 -9.94 -1.58 12.16
N LEU A 175 -9.56 -2.21 13.26
CA LEU A 175 -10.04 -3.52 13.72
C LEU A 175 -11.35 -3.42 14.52
N ASN A 176 -11.77 -2.20 14.90
CA ASN A 176 -13.05 -1.95 15.55
C ASN A 176 -14.18 -2.04 14.51
N GLY A 177 -14.99 -3.09 14.59
CA GLY A 177 -16.11 -3.36 13.68
C GLY A 177 -16.07 -4.76 13.09
N GLN A 178 -17.06 -5.07 12.26
CA GLN A 178 -17.11 -6.35 11.54
C GLN A 178 -15.97 -6.40 10.51
N MET A 179 -15.21 -7.51 10.53
CA MET A 179 -14.21 -7.80 9.51
C MET A 179 -14.67 -8.96 8.65
N LEU A 180 -14.48 -8.86 7.35
CA LEU A 180 -14.76 -9.95 6.41
C LEU A 180 -13.50 -10.79 6.21
N PRO A 181 -13.62 -12.13 6.10
CA PRO A 181 -12.50 -13.04 5.87
C PRO A 181 -12.02 -12.92 4.41
N GLN A 182 -11.30 -11.84 4.12
CA GLN A 182 -10.71 -11.53 2.82
C GLN A 182 -9.18 -11.52 2.92
N ALA A 183 -8.49 -11.76 1.80
CA ALA A 183 -7.03 -11.77 1.75
C ALA A 183 -6.40 -10.47 2.30
N ASP A 184 -7.01 -9.32 2.02
CA ASP A 184 -6.56 -8.01 2.54
C ASP A 184 -6.72 -7.89 4.06
N THR A 185 -7.78 -8.48 4.63
CA THR A 185 -8.00 -8.53 6.09
C THR A 185 -6.92 -9.39 6.74
N LEU A 186 -6.62 -10.56 6.16
CA LEU A 186 -5.55 -11.43 6.64
C LEU A 186 -4.19 -10.72 6.60
N ALA A 187 -3.88 -10.06 5.48
CA ALA A 187 -2.65 -9.30 5.32
C ALA A 187 -2.53 -8.17 6.36
N LEU A 188 -3.63 -7.48 6.68
CA LEU A 188 -3.66 -6.47 7.74
C LEU A 188 -3.38 -7.08 9.11
N LEU A 189 -4.05 -8.17 9.46
CA LEU A 189 -3.85 -8.82 10.76
C LEU A 189 -2.44 -9.37 10.92
N ARG A 190 -1.90 -10.05 9.90
CA ARG A 190 -0.49 -10.51 9.89
C ARG A 190 0.48 -9.35 10.04
N TRP A 191 0.24 -8.22 9.37
CA TRP A 191 1.07 -7.03 9.56
C TRP A 191 1.03 -6.52 11.01
N CYS A 192 -0.15 -6.46 11.63
CA CYS A 192 -0.27 -6.07 13.04
C CYS A 192 0.47 -7.05 13.97
N VAL A 193 0.36 -8.36 13.71
CA VAL A 193 1.10 -9.40 14.44
C VAL A 193 2.60 -9.14 14.36
N LEU A 194 3.13 -8.90 13.16
CA LEU A 194 4.56 -8.62 12.95
C LEU A 194 5.02 -7.38 13.71
N VAL A 195 4.23 -6.30 13.70
CA VAL A 195 4.55 -5.06 14.42
C VAL A 195 4.62 -5.30 15.93
N GLU A 196 3.66 -6.03 16.50
CA GLU A 196 3.65 -6.34 17.93
C GLU A 196 4.70 -7.39 18.32
N ALA A 197 4.97 -8.37 17.46
CA ALA A 197 6.00 -9.38 17.67
C ALA A 197 7.42 -8.80 17.62
N ALA A 198 7.64 -7.73 16.85
CA ALA A 198 8.92 -7.04 16.81
C ALA A 198 9.23 -6.19 18.06
N GLN A 199 8.26 -6.02 18.97
CA GLN A 199 8.49 -5.30 20.23
C GLN A 199 9.27 -6.17 21.23
N GLU A 200 9.83 -5.52 22.25
CA GLU A 200 10.48 -6.21 23.37
C GLU A 200 9.53 -7.26 23.98
N VAL A 201 10.10 -8.43 24.28
CA VAL A 201 9.34 -9.57 24.80
C VAL A 201 8.89 -9.27 26.22
N THR A 202 7.65 -8.78 26.32
CA THR A 202 6.98 -8.50 27.59
C THR A 202 5.66 -9.27 27.64
N PRO A 203 5.10 -9.54 28.85
CA PRO A 203 3.79 -10.15 28.98
C PRO A 203 2.69 -9.38 28.21
N ALA A 204 2.76 -8.05 28.19
CA ALA A 204 1.83 -7.20 27.46
C ALA A 204 1.96 -7.35 25.94
N ALA A 205 3.18 -7.38 25.40
CA ALA A 205 3.41 -7.61 23.97
C ALA A 205 2.95 -9.02 23.55
N ASN A 206 3.23 -10.04 24.37
CA ASN A 206 2.74 -11.40 24.14
C ASN A 206 1.21 -11.47 24.13
N ALA A 207 0.54 -10.78 25.06
CA ALA A 207 -0.91 -10.70 25.10
C ALA A 207 -1.49 -9.98 23.86
N ALA A 208 -0.82 -8.94 23.37
CA ALA A 208 -1.23 -8.24 22.15
C ALA A 208 -1.12 -9.14 20.91
N VAL A 209 0.01 -9.85 20.74
CA VAL A 209 0.18 -10.80 19.64
C VAL A 209 -0.85 -11.94 19.74
N LYS A 210 -1.06 -12.49 20.95
CA LYS A 210 -2.09 -13.50 21.20
C LYS A 210 -3.46 -13.03 20.73
N GLY A 211 -3.90 -11.85 21.17
CA GLY A 211 -5.20 -11.31 20.77
C GLY A 211 -5.35 -11.11 19.26
N LEU A 212 -4.26 -10.75 18.56
CA LEU A 212 -4.26 -10.64 17.10
C LEU A 212 -4.31 -12.01 16.41
N MET A 213 -3.53 -12.99 16.88
CA MET A 213 -3.53 -14.36 16.34
C MET A 213 -4.87 -15.06 16.56
N GLU A 214 -5.49 -14.91 17.73
CA GLU A 214 -6.85 -15.43 17.97
C GLU A 214 -7.84 -14.80 16.97
N LYS A 215 -7.73 -13.50 16.68
CA LYS A 215 -8.58 -12.85 15.68
C LYS A 215 -8.33 -13.37 14.25
N VAL A 216 -7.09 -13.75 13.92
CA VAL A 216 -6.77 -14.41 12.64
C VAL A 216 -7.46 -15.77 12.58
N VAL A 217 -7.31 -16.58 13.63
CA VAL A 217 -7.91 -17.92 13.72
C VAL A 217 -9.43 -17.86 13.70
N ASP A 218 -10.05 -16.89 14.38
CA ASP A 218 -11.51 -16.71 14.40
C ASP A 218 -12.08 -16.46 13.00
N LEU A 219 -11.32 -15.77 12.14
CA LEU A 219 -11.75 -15.43 10.78
C LEU A 219 -11.35 -16.47 9.73
N PHE A 220 -10.19 -17.09 9.87
CA PHE A 220 -9.56 -17.90 8.81
C PHE A 220 -9.25 -19.34 9.24
N GLY A 221 -9.27 -19.64 10.54
CA GLY A 221 -8.80 -20.91 11.08
C GLY A 221 -9.67 -22.13 10.71
N GLN A 222 -10.82 -21.95 10.07
CA GLN A 222 -11.63 -23.07 9.54
C GLN A 222 -11.25 -23.43 8.10
N THR A 223 -10.61 -22.53 7.36
CA THR A 223 -10.36 -22.66 5.92
C THR A 223 -8.89 -22.60 5.54
N ASP A 224 -8.07 -22.00 6.39
CA ASP A 224 -6.64 -21.83 6.19
C ASP A 224 -5.94 -22.51 7.36
N GLU A 225 -5.14 -23.52 7.06
CA GLU A 225 -4.36 -24.24 8.06
C GLU A 225 -3.07 -23.49 8.41
N ASP A 226 -2.53 -22.71 7.48
CA ASP A 226 -1.25 -22.02 7.64
C ASP A 226 -1.31 -21.00 8.77
N VAL A 227 -2.48 -20.41 9.03
CA VAL A 227 -2.65 -19.47 10.16
C VAL A 227 -2.46 -20.16 11.52
N TRP A 228 -2.77 -21.45 11.63
CA TRP A 228 -2.50 -22.22 12.84
C TRP A 228 -1.03 -22.58 12.97
N VAL A 229 -0.39 -22.97 11.85
CA VAL A 229 1.05 -23.24 11.79
C VAL A 229 1.84 -22.02 12.24
N GLU A 230 1.53 -20.84 11.71
CA GLU A 230 2.12 -19.56 12.11
C GLU A 230 1.93 -19.28 13.62
N TYR A 231 0.75 -19.57 14.15
CA TYR A 231 0.45 -19.32 15.55
C TYR A 231 1.21 -20.27 16.50
N VAL A 232 1.32 -21.55 16.15
CA VAL A 232 2.14 -22.52 16.90
C VAL A 232 3.62 -22.14 16.84
N GLN A 233 4.13 -21.80 15.66
CA GLN A 233 5.53 -21.40 15.47
C GLN A 233 5.90 -20.17 16.29
N PHE A 234 5.03 -19.15 16.33
CA PHE A 234 5.25 -17.96 17.16
C PHE A 234 5.55 -18.29 18.63
N TYR A 235 4.79 -19.20 19.24
CA TYR A 235 5.02 -19.59 20.62
C TYR A 235 6.31 -20.41 20.79
N ARG A 236 6.62 -21.30 19.85
CA ARG A 236 7.84 -22.11 19.89
C ARG A 236 9.11 -21.28 19.78
N GLU A 237 9.16 -20.32 18.86
CA GLU A 237 10.30 -19.41 18.70
C GLU A 237 10.58 -18.59 19.97
N ARG A 238 9.57 -18.44 20.85
CA ARG A 238 9.68 -17.76 22.14
C ARG A 238 9.88 -18.70 23.34
N GLY A 239 10.02 -20.00 23.12
CA GLY A 239 10.15 -21.00 24.18
C GLY A 239 8.88 -21.22 25.01
N LEU A 240 7.72 -20.77 24.51
CA LEU A 240 6.42 -20.90 25.17
C LEU A 240 5.75 -22.22 24.79
N HIS A 241 6.38 -23.34 25.16
CA HIS A 241 6.00 -24.68 24.72
C HIS A 241 4.59 -25.10 25.15
N LYS A 242 4.14 -24.66 26.33
CA LYS A 242 2.80 -24.97 26.83
C LYS A 242 1.74 -24.35 25.93
N GLU A 243 1.87 -23.05 25.66
CA GLU A 243 0.98 -22.30 24.78
C GLU A 243 1.03 -22.84 23.35
N ALA A 244 2.22 -23.19 22.85
CA ALA A 244 2.37 -23.83 21.54
C ALA A 244 1.58 -25.15 21.45
N ASN A 245 1.67 -26.00 22.48
CA ASN A 245 0.95 -27.27 22.53
C ASN A 245 -0.57 -27.05 22.61
N ASP A 246 -1.03 -26.07 23.40
CA ASP A 246 -2.46 -25.74 23.51
C ASP A 246 -3.04 -25.31 22.15
N VAL A 247 -2.32 -24.45 21.42
CA VAL A 247 -2.72 -24.03 20.06
C VAL A 247 -2.67 -25.19 19.08
N HIS A 248 -1.62 -26.02 19.14
CA HIS A 248 -1.46 -27.18 18.27
C HIS A 248 -2.63 -28.17 18.43
N TRP A 249 -3.04 -28.48 19.67
CA TRP A 249 -4.19 -29.35 19.93
C TRP A 249 -5.52 -28.77 19.46
N ARG A 250 -5.67 -27.43 19.46
CA ARG A 250 -6.83 -26.78 18.84
C ARG A 250 -6.80 -26.94 17.33
N ALA A 251 -5.65 -26.73 16.70
CA ALA A 251 -5.47 -26.83 15.27
C ALA A 251 -5.76 -28.25 14.75
N THR A 252 -5.27 -29.30 15.42
CA THR A 252 -5.51 -30.70 15.02
C THR A 252 -6.96 -31.13 15.15
N ARG A 253 -7.77 -30.47 15.98
CA ARG A 253 -9.22 -30.71 16.02
C ARG A 253 -9.93 -30.12 14.81
N VAL A 254 -9.43 -29.01 14.26
CA VAL A 254 -9.98 -28.38 13.06
C VAL A 254 -9.47 -29.08 11.79
N PHE A 255 -8.20 -29.48 11.78
CA PHE A 255 -7.54 -30.18 10.69
C PHE A 255 -6.93 -31.52 11.13
N PRO A 256 -7.73 -32.57 11.39
CA PRO A 256 -7.24 -33.85 11.92
C PRO A 256 -6.29 -34.60 10.99
N SER A 257 -6.39 -34.38 9.68
CA SER A 257 -5.61 -35.07 8.65
C SER A 257 -4.44 -34.24 8.12
N SER A 258 -4.11 -33.12 8.78
CA SER A 258 -3.00 -32.28 8.36
C SER A 258 -1.66 -32.96 8.59
N THR A 259 -0.85 -33.02 7.54
CA THR A 259 0.56 -33.42 7.64
C THR A 259 1.43 -32.30 8.21
N ALA A 260 1.14 -31.03 7.91
CA ALA A 260 1.96 -29.91 8.39
C ALA A 260 1.88 -29.79 9.91
N LEU A 261 0.68 -29.86 10.50
CA LEU A 261 0.50 -29.89 11.95
C LEU A 261 1.15 -31.14 12.57
N ALA A 262 1.03 -32.31 11.95
CA ALA A 262 1.68 -33.53 12.44
C ALA A 262 3.22 -33.36 12.52
N THR A 263 3.86 -32.82 11.47
CA THR A 263 5.31 -32.57 11.48
C THR A 263 5.75 -31.56 12.53
N LEU A 264 4.89 -30.59 12.89
CA LEU A 264 5.21 -29.71 14.01
C LEU A 264 5.34 -30.50 15.30
N GLN A 265 4.48 -31.48 15.58
CA GLN A 265 4.55 -32.27 16.81
C GLN A 265 5.89 -33.01 16.98
N GLU A 266 6.47 -33.49 15.89
CA GLU A 266 7.71 -34.29 15.88
C GLU A 266 8.99 -33.48 16.16
N LEU A 267 8.92 -32.14 16.06
CA LEU A 267 10.06 -31.23 16.28
C LEU A 267 10.20 -30.76 17.75
N ASN A 268 9.50 -31.40 18.69
CA ASN A 268 9.58 -31.13 20.13
C ASN A 268 10.64 -32.00 20.82
#